data_AF-A0A5C0AZR5-F1
#
_entry.id   AF-A0A5C0AZR5-F1
#
_cell.length_a   1.000
_cell.length_b   1.000
_cell.length_c   1.000
_cell.angle_alpha   90.00
_cell.angle_beta   90.00
_cell.angle_gamma   90.00
#
_symmetry.space_group_name_H-M   'P 1'
#
loop_
_entity.id
_entity.type
_entity.pdbx_description
1 polymer ?
#
loop_
_entity_poly.entity_id
_entity_poly.type
_entity_poly.pdbx_seq_one_letter_code
_entity_poly.pdbx_strand_id
1 'polypeptide(L)'
;MRRAPIIVAHVVATLVFAVFANAAGAQETSGPFGLRQGMTKAEIEKLVKLERIRDSLSYSTDTLPVPHSAFSRYLLKISATHGLCSVIAIGHEKRTDSFGESLHQDFTKLKDALTARYGKPEMHIDGVRRGSIWKNPEDFMMGLLNEERMLDTLWESSKTKPLPASLYSVRLSAAAKSPVVAQIGLGYHFMNVQQCNAEEKAKENRGL
;
A
#
# COMPACT_ATOMS: atom_id res chain seq x y z
N MET A 1 11.11 56.54 74.23
CA MET A 1 10.52 56.96 72.93
C MET A 1 11.45 56.41 71.84
N ARG A 2 11.11 55.60 70.83
CA ARG A 2 9.87 55.18 70.16
C ARG A 2 10.05 53.71 69.65
N ARG A 3 8.90 53.13 69.34
CA ARG A 3 8.51 51.78 68.89
C ARG A 3 9.34 51.08 67.80
N ALA A 4 9.29 49.74 67.82
CA ALA A 4 9.61 48.81 66.72
C ALA A 4 8.63 48.92 65.53
N PRO A 5 8.98 48.31 64.37
CA PRO A 5 8.21 47.16 63.85
C PRO A 5 9.13 46.07 63.26
N ILE A 6 9.02 44.78 63.64
CA ILE A 6 8.19 43.71 63.04
C ILE A 6 7.93 43.90 61.53
N ILE A 7 8.66 43.15 60.69
CA ILE A 7 8.25 42.87 59.31
C ILE A 7 7.88 41.38 59.23
N VAL A 8 6.64 41.17 58.81
CA VAL A 8 5.94 39.91 58.60
C VAL A 8 6.43 39.24 57.31
N ALA A 9 6.53 37.91 57.37
CA ALA A 9 6.86 36.96 56.32
C ALA A 9 6.04 37.14 55.03
N HIS A 10 6.61 36.82 53.87
CA HIS A 10 5.90 36.18 52.76
C HIS A 10 6.83 35.12 52.12
N VAL A 11 6.59 33.85 52.47
CA VAL A 11 7.12 32.69 51.74
C VAL A 11 6.32 32.59 50.45
N VAL A 12 6.95 32.86 49.31
CA VAL A 12 6.33 32.61 48.00
C VAL A 12 6.55 31.14 47.67
N ALA A 13 5.50 30.32 47.86
CA ALA A 13 5.47 28.94 47.43
C ALA A 13 5.19 28.90 45.92
N THR A 14 6.23 28.72 45.11
CA THR A 14 6.09 28.53 43.66
C THR A 14 5.61 27.10 43.38
N LEU A 15 4.33 26.96 43.07
CA LEU A 15 3.73 25.72 42.55
C LEU A 15 4.28 25.46 41.14
N VAL A 16 5.19 24.49 41.01
CA VAL A 16 5.63 23.97 39.70
C VAL A 16 4.56 22.99 39.22
N PHE A 17 3.64 23.47 38.38
CA PHE A 17 2.79 22.58 37.60
C PHE A 17 3.65 21.90 36.54
N ALA A 18 3.97 20.61 36.77
CA ALA A 18 4.53 19.76 35.74
C ALA A 18 3.48 19.62 34.62
N VAL A 19 3.70 20.32 33.51
CA VAL A 19 2.95 20.11 32.28
C VAL A 19 3.36 18.74 31.75
N PHE A 20 2.57 17.71 32.04
CA PHE A 20 2.63 16.47 31.29
C PHE A 20 2.18 16.79 29.87
N ALA A 21 3.15 17.04 28.99
CA ALA A 21 2.91 17.01 27.56
C ALA A 21 2.44 15.59 27.24
N ASN A 22 1.12 15.42 27.06
CA ASN A 22 0.58 14.26 26.39
C ASN A 22 1.16 14.28 24.98
N ALA A 23 2.25 13.53 24.77
CA ALA A 23 2.62 13.09 23.46
C ALA A 23 1.49 12.15 23.00
N ALA A 24 0.43 12.73 22.44
CA ALA A 24 -0.47 12.04 21.55
C ALA A 24 0.45 11.48 20.46
N GLY A 25 0.71 10.16 20.53
CA GLY A 25 1.65 9.49 19.65
C GLY A 25 1.36 9.92 18.23
N ALA A 26 2.38 10.49 17.57
CA ALA A 26 2.31 10.75 16.14
C ALA A 26 1.85 9.43 15.50
N GLN A 27 0.61 9.43 15.02
CA GLN A 27 0.03 8.25 14.41
C GLN A 27 0.92 7.96 13.20
N GLU A 28 1.67 6.86 13.26
CA GLU A 28 2.71 6.55 12.30
C GLU A 28 2.05 6.38 10.91
N THR A 29 2.06 7.43 10.10
CA THR A 29 1.54 7.48 8.73
C THR A 29 2.54 6.88 7.74
N SER A 30 3.39 5.94 8.18
CA SER A 30 4.59 5.51 7.46
C SER A 30 4.36 4.41 6.40
N GLY A 31 3.12 3.90 6.26
CA GLY A 31 2.80 2.86 5.30
C GLY A 31 2.27 3.34 3.94
N PRO A 32 2.12 2.44 2.95
CA PRO A 32 1.69 2.79 1.60
C PRO A 32 0.39 3.58 1.58
N PHE A 33 0.39 4.69 0.82
CA PHE A 33 -0.75 5.58 0.65
C PHE A 33 -1.34 6.15 1.95
N GLY A 34 -0.54 6.21 3.03
CA GLY A 34 -0.97 6.67 4.35
C GLY A 34 -1.72 5.63 5.17
N LEU A 35 -1.67 4.35 4.77
CA LEU A 35 -2.28 3.24 5.50
C LEU A 35 -1.23 2.35 6.15
N ARG A 36 -1.53 1.82 7.35
CA ARG A 36 -0.67 0.87 8.08
C ARG A 36 -1.33 -0.50 8.19
N GLN A 37 -0.50 -1.54 8.34
CA GLN A 37 -0.97 -2.89 8.67
C GLN A 37 -1.94 -2.85 9.85
N GLY A 38 -3.02 -3.62 9.77
CA GLY A 38 -3.93 -3.84 10.88
C GLY A 38 -4.90 -2.71 11.17
N MET A 39 -4.95 -1.65 10.37
CA MET A 39 -6.05 -0.67 10.48
C MET A 39 -7.39 -1.38 10.29
N THR A 40 -8.30 -1.15 11.22
CA THR A 40 -9.66 -1.66 11.16
C THR A 40 -10.43 -0.97 10.05
N LYS A 41 -11.52 -1.60 9.59
CA LYS A 41 -12.46 -0.97 8.65
C LYS A 41 -12.95 0.39 9.16
N ALA A 42 -13.32 0.47 10.44
CA ALA A 42 -13.81 1.70 11.05
C ALA A 42 -12.75 2.82 11.12
N GLU A 43 -11.47 2.49 11.31
CA GLU A 43 -10.39 3.48 11.22
C GLU A 43 -10.21 4.00 9.80
N ILE A 44 -10.29 3.13 8.79
CA ILE A 44 -10.13 3.52 7.38
C ILE A 44 -11.33 4.33 6.89
N GLU A 45 -12.55 3.98 7.33
CA GLU A 45 -13.78 4.71 6.98
C GLU A 45 -13.82 6.15 7.53
N LYS A 46 -13.00 6.47 8.53
CA LYS A 46 -12.79 7.87 8.98
C LYS A 46 -11.95 8.69 8.00
N LEU A 47 -11.20 8.04 7.13
CA LEU A 47 -10.27 8.67 6.20
C LEU A 47 -10.84 8.71 4.78
N VAL A 48 -11.52 7.65 4.35
CA VAL A 48 -12.02 7.49 2.99
C VAL A 48 -13.34 6.71 2.97
N LYS A 49 -14.15 6.92 1.93
CA LYS A 49 -15.32 6.09 1.68
C LYS A 49 -14.89 4.73 1.15
N LEU A 50 -15.37 3.66 1.76
CA LEU A 50 -15.17 2.29 1.30
C LEU A 50 -16.44 1.71 0.67
N GLU A 51 -16.27 0.98 -0.41
CA GLU A 51 -17.33 0.22 -1.07
C GLU A 51 -16.97 -1.26 -1.02
N ARG A 52 -17.88 -2.07 -0.49
CA ARG A 52 -17.61 -3.50 -0.31
C ARG A 52 -17.69 -4.23 -1.65
N ILE A 53 -16.70 -5.08 -1.93
CA ILE A 53 -16.70 -5.90 -3.14
C ILE A 53 -17.29 -7.26 -2.80
N ARG A 54 -18.52 -7.49 -3.27
CA ARG A 54 -19.28 -8.73 -3.03
C ARG A 54 -19.32 -9.07 -1.52
N ASP A 55 -19.51 -10.34 -1.18
CA ASP A 55 -19.35 -10.81 0.19
C ASP A 55 -17.92 -11.33 0.46
N SER A 56 -16.92 -10.46 0.26
CA SER A 56 -15.50 -10.80 0.48
C SER A 56 -14.87 -9.93 1.56
N LEU A 57 -13.60 -10.18 1.87
CA LEU A 57 -12.80 -9.26 2.71
C LEU A 57 -12.29 -8.03 1.93
N SER A 58 -12.70 -7.86 0.67
CA SER A 58 -12.20 -6.81 -0.22
C SER A 58 -13.12 -5.60 -0.28
N TYR A 59 -12.53 -4.41 -0.28
CA TYR A 59 -13.19 -3.12 -0.38
C TYR A 59 -12.50 -2.27 -1.45
N SER A 60 -13.26 -1.46 -2.19
CA SER A 60 -12.74 -0.46 -3.12
C SER A 60 -12.90 0.95 -2.60
N THR A 61 -12.01 1.83 -3.05
CA THR A 61 -12.13 3.28 -2.94
C THR A 61 -11.36 3.94 -4.08
N ASP A 62 -11.75 5.15 -4.47
CA ASP A 62 -11.09 5.89 -5.55
C ASP A 62 -9.97 6.81 -5.04
N THR A 63 -9.80 6.94 -3.72
CA THR A 63 -8.73 7.75 -3.12
C THR A 63 -8.25 7.16 -1.80
N LEU A 64 -7.04 7.53 -1.40
CA LEU A 64 -6.41 7.21 -0.11
C LEU A 64 -5.79 8.49 0.47
N PRO A 65 -5.44 8.53 1.77
CA PRO A 65 -4.92 9.73 2.42
C PRO A 65 -3.72 10.37 1.72
N VAL A 66 -2.83 9.54 1.16
CA VAL A 66 -1.65 9.99 0.40
C VAL A 66 -1.67 9.32 -0.97
N PRO A 67 -2.51 9.77 -1.92
CA PRO A 67 -2.67 9.11 -3.21
C PRO A 67 -1.46 9.39 -4.11
N HIS A 68 -1.29 8.58 -5.16
CA HIS A 68 -0.31 8.84 -6.21
C HIS A 68 -1.02 8.99 -7.56
N SER A 69 -0.63 9.99 -8.35
CA SER A 69 -1.32 10.40 -9.58
C SER A 69 -1.37 9.34 -10.68
N ALA A 70 -0.54 8.29 -10.59
CA ALA A 70 -0.59 7.15 -11.50
C ALA A 70 -1.82 6.24 -11.27
N PHE A 71 -2.48 6.30 -10.12
CA PHE A 71 -3.52 5.35 -9.72
C PHE A 71 -4.87 6.03 -9.52
N SER A 72 -5.92 5.37 -10.01
CA SER A 72 -7.30 5.87 -10.01
C SER A 72 -8.22 5.15 -9.04
N ARG A 73 -7.84 3.94 -8.61
CA ARG A 73 -8.64 3.09 -7.74
C ARG A 73 -7.74 2.24 -6.84
N TYR A 74 -8.24 1.93 -5.66
CA TYR A 74 -7.56 1.12 -4.66
C TYR A 74 -8.47 -0.03 -4.21
N LEU A 75 -7.90 -1.22 -4.09
CA LEU A 75 -8.52 -2.39 -3.49
C LEU A 75 -7.82 -2.71 -2.18
N LEU A 76 -8.59 -2.83 -1.11
CA LEU A 76 -8.10 -3.07 0.24
C LEU A 76 -8.64 -4.40 0.73
N LYS A 77 -7.78 -5.28 1.23
CA LYS A 77 -8.20 -6.48 1.97
C LYS A 77 -8.21 -6.17 3.45
N ILE A 78 -9.40 -6.20 4.06
CA ILE A 78 -9.59 -5.86 5.48
C ILE A 78 -10.27 -7.03 6.19
N SER A 79 -9.49 -7.72 7.01
CA SER A 79 -9.92 -8.80 7.89
C SER A 79 -10.64 -8.24 9.12
N ALA A 80 -11.64 -8.96 9.62
CA ALA A 80 -12.35 -8.57 10.85
C ALA A 80 -11.47 -8.78 12.09
N THR A 81 -10.58 -9.78 12.06
CA THR A 81 -9.71 -10.14 13.19
C THR A 81 -8.31 -9.53 13.12
N HIS A 82 -7.81 -9.24 11.91
CA HIS A 82 -6.43 -8.81 11.66
C HIS A 82 -6.32 -7.42 11.01
N GLY A 83 -7.45 -6.75 10.71
CA GLY A 83 -7.48 -5.43 10.08
C GLY A 83 -6.97 -5.43 8.64
N LEU A 84 -6.39 -4.32 8.18
CA LEU A 84 -5.85 -4.16 6.83
C LEU A 84 -4.65 -5.09 6.58
N CYS A 85 -4.69 -5.82 5.46
CA CYS A 85 -3.67 -6.82 5.10
C CYS A 85 -3.05 -6.61 3.71
N SER A 86 -3.74 -5.91 2.82
CA SER A 86 -3.16 -5.49 1.55
C SER A 86 -3.82 -4.24 0.99
N VAL A 87 -3.07 -3.55 0.14
CA VAL A 87 -3.53 -2.42 -0.68
C VAL A 87 -3.05 -2.68 -2.11
N ILE A 88 -3.98 -2.71 -3.07
CA ILE A 88 -3.67 -2.81 -4.51
C ILE A 88 -4.14 -1.52 -5.16
N ALA A 89 -3.20 -0.72 -5.64
CA ALA A 89 -3.49 0.47 -6.44
C ALA A 89 -3.57 0.09 -7.93
N ILE A 90 -4.65 0.51 -8.59
CA ILE A 90 -4.93 0.23 -10.00
C ILE A 90 -4.74 1.53 -10.78
N GLY A 91 -3.87 1.44 -11.78
CA GLY A 91 -3.50 2.55 -12.65
C GLY A 91 -4.67 3.05 -13.50
N HIS A 92 -4.51 4.24 -14.08
CA HIS A 92 -5.37 4.65 -15.17
C HIS A 92 -5.19 3.71 -16.37
N GLU A 93 -6.28 3.40 -17.07
CA GLU A 93 -6.20 2.75 -18.38
C GLU A 93 -5.57 3.72 -19.38
N LYS A 94 -4.57 3.23 -20.11
CA LYS A 94 -3.82 4.03 -21.09
C LYS A 94 -3.76 3.30 -22.42
N ARG A 95 -3.93 4.06 -23.50
CA ARG A 95 -3.68 3.55 -24.85
C ARG A 95 -2.19 3.47 -25.13
N THR A 96 -1.78 2.38 -25.76
CA THR A 96 -0.41 2.15 -26.23
C THR A 96 -0.44 1.47 -27.60
N ASP A 97 0.69 1.49 -28.29
CA ASP A 97 0.91 0.69 -29.50
C ASP A 97 1.01 -0.81 -29.18
N SER A 98 1.07 -1.65 -30.22
CA SER A 98 1.16 -3.10 -30.07
C SER A 98 2.46 -3.56 -29.38
N PHE A 99 3.52 -2.75 -29.47
CA PHE A 99 4.81 -2.94 -28.78
C PHE A 99 4.75 -2.61 -27.28
N GLY A 100 3.72 -1.88 -26.82
CA GLY A 100 3.57 -1.49 -25.42
C GLY A 100 4.55 -0.40 -24.97
N GLU A 101 5.06 0.45 -25.86
CA GLU A 101 6.14 1.40 -25.53
C GLU A 101 5.76 2.34 -24.37
N SER A 102 4.56 2.93 -24.44
CA SER A 102 4.10 3.87 -23.40
C SER A 102 3.85 3.17 -22.06
N LEU A 103 3.54 1.87 -22.07
CA LEU A 103 3.38 1.05 -20.87
C LEU A 103 4.74 0.79 -20.21
N HIS A 104 5.75 0.42 -20.98
CA HIS A 104 7.12 0.21 -20.46
C HIS A 104 7.71 1.48 -19.86
N GLN A 105 7.47 2.64 -20.48
CA GLN A 105 7.93 3.92 -19.94
C GLN A 105 7.33 4.22 -18.57
N ASP A 106 6.01 4.07 -18.43
CA ASP A 106 5.32 4.33 -17.16
C ASP A 106 5.71 3.28 -16.09
N PHE A 107 5.84 2.02 -16.50
CA PHE A 107 6.30 0.93 -15.62
C PHE A 107 7.71 1.20 -15.10
N THR A 108 8.63 1.59 -15.99
CA THR A 108 10.02 1.86 -15.63
C THR A 108 10.12 3.03 -14.66
N LYS A 109 9.38 4.12 -14.89
CA LYS A 109 9.32 5.26 -13.97
C LYS A 109 8.87 4.85 -12.56
N LEU A 110 7.80 4.05 -12.47
CA LEU A 110 7.30 3.56 -11.18
C LEU A 110 8.29 2.58 -10.53
N LYS A 111 8.87 1.66 -11.31
CA LYS A 111 9.90 0.73 -10.84
C LYS A 111 11.09 1.45 -10.25
N ASP A 112 11.57 2.51 -10.89
CA ASP A 112 12.75 3.25 -10.45
C ASP A 112 12.46 4.03 -9.15
N ALA A 113 11.27 4.64 -9.04
CA ALA A 113 10.82 5.27 -7.80
C ALA A 113 10.71 4.25 -6.64
N LEU A 114 10.16 3.07 -6.92
CA LEU A 114 10.07 1.97 -5.94
C LEU A 114 11.45 1.42 -5.58
N THR A 115 12.37 1.32 -6.54
CA THR A 115 13.76 0.90 -6.31
C THR A 115 14.50 1.89 -5.42
N ALA A 116 14.29 3.20 -5.63
CA ALA A 116 14.86 4.22 -4.76
C ALA A 116 14.35 4.11 -3.31
N ARG A 117 13.10 3.66 -3.12
CA ARG A 117 12.48 3.51 -1.80
C ARG A 117 12.81 2.18 -1.11
N TYR A 118 12.82 1.07 -1.84
CA TYR A 118 12.89 -0.30 -1.30
C TYR A 118 14.20 -1.03 -1.64
N GLY A 119 15.11 -0.37 -2.36
CA GLY A 119 16.34 -0.96 -2.86
C GLY A 119 16.11 -1.86 -4.09
N LYS A 120 17.14 -2.63 -4.44
CA LYS A 120 17.11 -3.55 -5.59
C LYS A 120 15.97 -4.59 -5.45
N PRO A 121 15.13 -4.83 -6.46
CA PRO A 121 14.08 -5.85 -6.37
C PRO A 121 14.67 -7.27 -6.29
N GLU A 122 13.94 -8.17 -5.64
CA GLU A 122 14.22 -9.61 -5.59
C GLU A 122 14.01 -10.27 -6.96
N MET A 123 13.02 -9.78 -7.73
CA MET A 123 12.71 -10.30 -9.06
C MET A 123 12.26 -9.16 -9.99
N HIS A 124 12.73 -9.22 -11.23
CA HIS A 124 12.22 -8.42 -12.34
C HIS A 124 12.05 -9.33 -13.55
N ILE A 125 10.88 -9.31 -14.16
CA ILE A 125 10.54 -10.07 -15.36
C ILE A 125 10.00 -9.09 -16.39
N ASP A 126 10.63 -9.09 -17.55
CA ASP A 126 10.10 -8.56 -18.79
C ASP A 126 10.35 -9.65 -19.83
N GLY A 127 9.35 -10.47 -20.08
CA GLY A 127 9.60 -11.71 -20.80
C GLY A 127 8.38 -12.47 -21.26
N VAL A 128 8.64 -13.32 -22.24
CA VAL A 128 7.66 -14.22 -22.86
C VAL A 128 7.73 -15.58 -22.18
N ARG A 129 6.56 -16.14 -21.88
CA ARG A 129 6.43 -17.51 -21.42
C ARG A 129 6.96 -18.47 -22.48
N ARG A 130 7.72 -19.46 -22.04
CA ARG A 130 8.24 -20.52 -22.92
C ARG A 130 7.10 -21.21 -23.68
N GLY A 131 7.25 -21.32 -25.00
CA GLY A 131 6.26 -21.97 -25.89
C GLY A 131 5.17 -21.04 -26.42
N SER A 132 5.15 -19.77 -26.01
CA SER A 132 4.21 -18.78 -26.54
C SER A 132 4.44 -18.51 -28.03
N ILE A 133 3.34 -18.26 -28.74
CA ILE A 133 3.36 -17.78 -30.12
C ILE A 133 3.58 -16.26 -30.21
N TRP A 134 3.29 -15.51 -29.14
CA TRP A 134 3.38 -14.05 -29.04
C TRP A 134 4.79 -13.56 -28.72
N LYS A 135 5.76 -14.04 -29.51
CA LYS A 135 7.19 -13.90 -29.25
C LYS A 135 7.82 -12.66 -29.91
N ASN A 136 7.17 -12.10 -30.91
CA ASN A 136 7.73 -10.93 -31.60
C ASN A 136 7.48 -9.66 -30.75
N PRO A 137 8.29 -8.60 -30.91
CA PRO A 137 8.11 -7.35 -30.17
C PRO A 137 6.72 -6.73 -30.37
N GLU A 138 6.19 -6.76 -31.59
CA GLU A 138 4.86 -6.23 -31.93
C GLU A 138 3.71 -7.01 -31.30
N ASP A 139 3.97 -8.25 -30.84
CA ASP A 139 2.98 -9.07 -30.15
C ASP A 139 2.90 -8.74 -28.66
N PHE A 140 3.67 -7.78 -28.15
CA PHE A 140 3.81 -7.55 -26.71
C PHE A 140 2.46 -7.43 -26.01
N MET A 141 1.58 -6.56 -26.52
CA MET A 141 0.25 -6.34 -25.94
C MET A 141 -0.66 -7.56 -26.04
N MET A 142 -0.56 -8.34 -27.10
CA MET A 142 -1.29 -9.61 -27.24
C MET A 142 -0.78 -10.66 -26.26
N GLY A 143 0.54 -10.78 -26.10
CA GLY A 143 1.14 -11.67 -25.12
C GLY A 143 0.75 -11.30 -23.70
N LEU A 144 0.72 -10.00 -23.38
CA LEU A 144 0.31 -9.52 -22.06
C LEU A 144 -1.20 -9.77 -21.81
N LEU A 145 -2.03 -9.56 -22.83
CA LEU A 145 -3.48 -9.80 -22.76
C LEU A 145 -3.82 -11.28 -22.53
N ASN A 146 -3.04 -12.18 -23.11
CA ASN A 146 -3.22 -13.64 -22.99
C ASN A 146 -2.40 -14.25 -21.84
N GLU A 147 -1.78 -13.43 -20.99
CA GLU A 147 -0.93 -13.89 -19.87
C GLU A 147 0.24 -14.80 -20.30
N GLU A 148 0.68 -14.67 -21.56
CA GLU A 148 1.85 -15.34 -22.12
C GLU A 148 3.09 -14.43 -22.14
N ARG A 149 2.94 -13.16 -21.74
CA ARG A 149 4.02 -12.24 -21.38
C ARG A 149 3.78 -11.66 -20.01
N MET A 150 4.88 -11.36 -19.32
CA MET A 150 4.85 -10.70 -18.01
C MET A 150 5.77 -9.48 -18.04
N LEU A 151 5.28 -8.39 -17.49
CA LEU A 151 6.08 -7.22 -17.10
C LEU A 151 5.80 -6.98 -15.61
N ASP A 152 6.72 -7.45 -14.79
CA ASP A 152 6.55 -7.66 -13.35
C ASP A 152 7.83 -7.33 -12.58
N THR A 153 7.67 -6.72 -11.41
CA THR A 153 8.78 -6.51 -10.47
C THR A 153 8.30 -6.77 -9.05
N LEU A 154 9.06 -7.55 -8.28
CA LEU A 154 8.75 -7.92 -6.92
C LEU A 154 9.87 -7.48 -5.98
N TRP A 155 9.45 -6.81 -4.91
CA TRP A 155 10.22 -6.66 -3.69
C TRP A 155 9.61 -7.57 -2.63
N GLU A 156 10.42 -8.34 -1.94
CA GLU A 156 9.97 -9.26 -0.89
C GLU A 156 10.84 -9.15 0.35
N SER A 157 10.21 -9.10 1.51
CA SER A 157 10.90 -8.97 2.78
C SER A 157 11.57 -10.29 3.16
N SER A 158 12.82 -10.20 3.59
CA SER A 158 13.58 -11.33 4.12
C SER A 158 14.26 -10.97 5.44
N LYS A 159 14.85 -11.95 6.12
CA LYS A 159 15.60 -11.71 7.38
C LYS A 159 16.79 -10.75 7.18
N THR A 160 17.45 -10.82 6.02
CA THR A 160 18.65 -10.02 5.71
C THR A 160 18.31 -8.69 5.02
N LYS A 161 17.10 -8.57 4.45
CA LYS A 161 16.62 -7.37 3.78
C LYS A 161 15.14 -7.18 4.09
N PRO A 162 14.81 -6.65 5.28
CA PRO A 162 13.42 -6.42 5.66
C PRO A 162 12.86 -5.23 4.89
N LEU A 163 11.58 -5.31 4.48
CA LEU A 163 10.86 -4.15 3.96
C LEU A 163 10.29 -3.32 5.14
N PRO A 164 10.22 -1.99 5.01
CA PRO A 164 9.68 -1.13 6.06
C PRO A 164 8.15 -1.25 6.16
N ALA A 165 7.57 -0.62 7.18
CA ALA A 165 6.10 -0.51 7.37
C ALA A 165 5.37 -1.87 7.42
N SER A 166 6.03 -2.90 7.97
CA SER A 166 5.50 -4.27 8.08
C SER A 166 5.04 -4.83 6.73
N LEU A 167 5.74 -4.48 5.65
CA LEU A 167 5.48 -5.03 4.32
C LEU A 167 6.11 -6.41 4.20
N TYR A 168 5.29 -7.38 3.79
CA TYR A 168 5.76 -8.67 3.32
C TYR A 168 6.28 -8.57 1.88
N SER A 169 5.53 -7.90 1.00
CA SER A 169 5.93 -7.74 -0.41
C SER A 169 5.37 -6.47 -1.04
N VAL A 170 6.09 -5.95 -2.03
CA VAL A 170 5.63 -4.93 -2.98
C VAL A 170 5.73 -5.51 -4.39
N ARG A 171 4.65 -5.48 -5.17
CA ARG A 171 4.63 -5.99 -6.54
C ARG A 171 4.12 -4.92 -7.50
N LEU A 172 4.90 -4.61 -8.52
CA LEU A 172 4.50 -3.78 -9.65
C LEU A 172 4.26 -4.68 -10.86
N SER A 173 3.09 -4.60 -11.46
CA SER A 173 2.68 -5.47 -12.56
C SER A 173 2.00 -4.67 -13.66
N ALA A 174 2.26 -4.99 -14.91
CA ALA A 174 1.46 -4.50 -16.03
C ALA A 174 0.39 -5.53 -16.43
N ALA A 175 -0.74 -5.06 -16.95
CA ALA A 175 -1.77 -5.90 -17.54
C ALA A 175 -2.38 -5.20 -18.76
N ALA A 176 -2.69 -5.97 -19.80
CA ALA A 176 -3.44 -5.49 -20.95
C ALA A 176 -4.93 -5.83 -20.78
N LYS A 177 -5.80 -4.89 -21.16
CA LYS A 177 -7.26 -5.10 -21.25
C LYS A 177 -7.74 -5.27 -22.68
N SER A 178 -6.94 -4.83 -23.63
CA SER A 178 -7.14 -5.04 -25.06
C SER A 178 -5.78 -4.99 -25.75
N PRO A 179 -5.70 -5.27 -27.06
CA PRO A 179 -4.44 -5.19 -27.80
C PRO A 179 -3.79 -3.79 -27.83
N VAL A 180 -4.51 -2.75 -27.40
CA VAL A 180 -4.04 -1.35 -27.41
C VAL A 180 -4.34 -0.60 -26.10
N VAL A 181 -4.84 -1.28 -25.07
CA VAL A 181 -5.14 -0.68 -23.76
C VAL A 181 -4.48 -1.49 -22.67
N ALA A 182 -3.69 -0.84 -21.82
CA ALA A 182 -3.07 -1.44 -20.65
C ALA A 182 -3.26 -0.58 -19.41
N GLN A 183 -2.94 -1.18 -18.26
CA GLN A 183 -2.87 -0.53 -16.97
C GLN A 183 -1.73 -1.13 -16.15
N ILE A 184 -1.25 -0.39 -15.15
CA ILE A 184 -0.26 -0.85 -14.18
C ILE A 184 -0.93 -1.02 -12.82
N GLY A 185 -0.70 -2.15 -12.16
CA GLY A 185 -1.07 -2.40 -10.78
C GLY A 185 0.13 -2.31 -9.85
N LEU A 186 -0.07 -1.76 -8.65
CA LEU A 186 0.91 -1.76 -7.57
C LEU A 186 0.29 -2.36 -6.31
N GLY A 187 0.73 -3.56 -5.96
CA GLY A 187 0.28 -4.29 -4.77
C GLY A 187 1.26 -4.14 -3.61
N TYR A 188 0.71 -3.88 -2.43
CA TYR A 188 1.40 -3.95 -1.14
C TYR A 188 0.72 -5.01 -0.29
N HIS A 189 1.48 -6.02 0.13
CA HIS A 189 1.03 -7.01 1.09
C HIS A 189 1.76 -6.80 2.41
N PHE A 190 1.01 -6.77 3.50
CA PHE A 190 1.56 -6.66 4.84
C PHE A 190 1.87 -8.05 5.44
N MET A 191 2.64 -8.11 6.52
CA MET A 191 3.04 -9.36 7.18
C MET A 191 1.86 -10.20 7.69
N ASN A 192 0.68 -9.59 7.89
CA ASN A 192 -0.54 -10.28 8.31
C ASN A 192 -1.39 -10.84 7.14
N VAL A 193 -0.93 -10.76 5.88
CA VAL A 193 -1.74 -11.14 4.70
C VAL A 193 -2.16 -12.62 4.73
N GLN A 194 -1.32 -13.52 5.25
CA GLN A 194 -1.63 -14.95 5.30
C GLN A 194 -2.75 -15.28 6.28
N GLN A 195 -2.80 -14.57 7.41
CA GLN A 195 -3.87 -14.71 8.40
C GLN A 195 -5.21 -14.25 7.82
N CYS A 196 -5.20 -13.19 7.01
CA CYS A 196 -6.40 -12.71 6.32
C CYS A 196 -6.88 -13.66 5.21
N ASN A 197 -5.95 -14.27 4.48
CA ASN A 197 -6.28 -15.31 3.50
C ASN A 197 -6.91 -16.53 4.19
N ALA A 198 -6.41 -16.92 5.36
CA ALA A 198 -6.98 -18.01 6.15
C ALA A 198 -8.39 -17.68 6.67
N GLU A 199 -8.64 -16.45 7.15
CA GLU A 199 -9.98 -16.02 7.57
C GLU A 199 -10.98 -16.07 6.40
N GLU A 200 -10.60 -15.57 5.22
CA GLU A 200 -11.47 -15.56 4.04
C GLU A 200 -11.84 -16.98 3.62
N LYS A 201 -10.85 -17.87 3.49
CA LYS A 201 -11.08 -19.28 3.16
C LYS A 201 -11.96 -19.97 4.21
N ALA A 202 -11.76 -19.67 5.49
CA ALA A 202 -12.60 -20.21 6.55
C ALA A 202 -14.05 -19.71 6.46
N LYS A 203 -14.31 -18.48 5.96
CA LYS A 203 -15.67 -17.98 5.72
C LYS A 203 -16.33 -18.65 4.52
N GLU A 204 -15.60 -18.79 3.41
CA GLU A 204 -16.09 -19.47 2.20
C GLU A 204 -16.51 -20.92 2.51
N ASN A 205 -15.71 -21.62 3.33
CA ASN A 205 -15.97 -23.01 3.68
C ASN A 205 -17.05 -23.21 4.76
N ARG A 206 -17.60 -22.16 5.39
CA ARG A 206 -18.66 -22.33 6.42
C ARG A 206 -19.98 -22.89 5.86
N GLY A 207 -20.18 -22.80 4.54
CA GLY A 207 -21.37 -23.31 3.86
C GLY A 207 -21.23 -24.74 3.32
N LEU A 208 -20.10 -25.41 3.58
CA LEU A 208 -19.83 -26.82 3.25
C LEU A 208 -19.81 -27.66 4.52
#